data_AF-A0AAD6AJG2-F1
#
_entry.id   AF-A0AAD6AJG2-F1
#
_cell.length_a   1.000
_cell.length_b   1.000
_cell.length_c   1.000
_cell.angle_alpha   90.00
_cell.angle_beta   90.00
_cell.angle_gamma   90.00
#
_symmetry.space_group_name_H-M   'P 1'
#
loop_
_entity.id
_entity.type
_entity.pdbx_description
1 polymer ?
#
loop_
_entity_poly.entity_id
_entity_poly.type
_entity_poly.pdbx_seq_one_letter_code
_entity_poly.pdbx_strand_id
1 'polypeptide(L)'
;MCDTLNELALLSECLQKRTTSVAYADKLIHRSIRFINGLGERPGTKVLAAENAISEGRLGTVVLTDNSKIVTINRQQFIRSLSNNLSHRMFTTASSRGAASQAQLDSDYVHLLVQLKVLERDNWPPAQTMPPGYGEVQRSRQAAAESRKDPDPLWRFL
;
A
#
# COMPACT_ATOMS: atom_id res chain seq x y z
N MET A 1 -3.32 -15.15 -7.98
CA MET A 1 -2.28 -14.26 -7.41
C MET A 1 -2.30 -12.88 -8.06
N CYS A 2 -2.63 -12.75 -9.36
CA CYS A 2 -2.76 -11.44 -10.00
C CYS A 2 -3.79 -10.53 -9.30
N ASP A 3 -4.94 -11.07 -8.88
CA ASP A 3 -5.97 -10.27 -8.18
C ASP A 3 -5.46 -9.70 -6.85
N THR A 4 -4.67 -10.48 -6.09
CA THR A 4 -4.04 -10.00 -4.84
C THR A 4 -2.99 -8.92 -5.11
N LEU A 5 -2.18 -9.06 -6.16
CA LEU A 5 -1.19 -8.06 -6.53
C LEU A 5 -1.83 -6.76 -7.00
N ASN A 6 -2.94 -6.85 -7.74
CA ASN A 6 -3.70 -5.69 -8.16
C ASN A 6 -4.29 -4.93 -6.96
N GLU A 7 -4.87 -5.65 -5.99
CA GLU A 7 -5.36 -5.02 -4.76
C GLU A 7 -4.22 -4.32 -3.97
N LEU A 8 -3.04 -4.96 -3.88
CA LEU A 8 -1.87 -4.33 -3.23
C LEU A 8 -1.38 -3.09 -3.98
N ALA A 9 -1.42 -3.09 -5.31
CA ALA A 9 -1.06 -1.93 -6.11
C ALA A 9 -2.02 -0.76 -5.86
N LEU A 10 -3.34 -1.03 -5.85
CA LEU A 10 -4.36 -0.03 -5.54
C LEU A 10 -4.23 0.49 -4.10
N LEU A 11 -3.99 -0.39 -3.13
CA LEU A 11 -3.75 -0.02 -1.74
C LEU A 11 -2.52 0.89 -1.64
N SER A 12 -1.41 0.51 -2.26
CA SER A 12 -0.17 1.29 -2.27
C SER A 12 -0.38 2.69 -2.83
N GLU A 13 -1.09 2.81 -3.97
CA GLU A 13 -1.43 4.10 -4.56
C GLU A 13 -2.29 4.95 -3.61
N CYS A 14 -3.28 4.35 -2.95
CA CYS A 14 -4.13 5.07 -1.99
C CYS A 14 -3.35 5.54 -0.76
N LEU A 15 -2.42 4.73 -0.25
CA LEU A 15 -1.60 5.06 0.91
C LEU A 15 -0.56 6.16 0.60
N GLN A 16 -0.10 6.26 -0.64
CA GLN A 16 0.85 7.30 -1.07
C GLN A 16 0.21 8.67 -1.31
N LYS A 17 -1.13 8.77 -1.33
CA LYS A 17 -1.82 10.06 -1.52
C LYS A 17 -1.61 10.96 -0.31
N ARG A 18 -1.17 12.20 -0.56
CA ARG A 18 -0.94 13.22 0.50
C ARG A 18 -2.17 13.54 1.33
N THR A 19 -3.36 13.32 0.79
CA THR A 19 -4.65 13.56 1.47
C THR A 19 -5.05 12.42 2.41
N THR A 20 -4.32 11.30 2.40
CA THR A 20 -4.66 10.13 3.20
C THR A 20 -4.27 10.36 4.65
N SER A 21 -5.27 10.48 5.52
CA SER A 21 -5.06 10.53 6.97
C SER A 21 -4.74 9.14 7.52
N VAL A 22 -4.09 9.08 8.69
CA VAL A 22 -3.76 7.82 9.36
C VAL A 22 -5.00 6.94 9.59
N ALA A 23 -6.10 7.54 10.06
CA ALA A 23 -7.36 6.82 10.28
C ALA A 23 -7.99 6.30 8.98
N TYR A 24 -7.77 7.00 7.85
CA TYR A 24 -8.24 6.54 6.56
C TYR A 24 -7.37 5.43 5.99
N ALA A 25 -6.04 5.54 6.14
CA ALA A 25 -5.09 4.49 5.79
C ALA A 25 -5.42 3.16 6.50
N ASP A 26 -5.73 3.21 7.79
CA ASP A 26 -6.15 2.03 8.57
C ASP A 26 -7.38 1.33 7.99
N LYS A 27 -8.41 2.11 7.65
CA LYS A 27 -9.63 1.60 6.98
C LYS A 27 -9.33 0.97 5.62
N LEU A 28 -8.43 1.58 4.84
CA LEU A 28 -8.02 1.05 3.54
C LEU A 28 -7.32 -0.31 3.69
N ILE A 29 -6.40 -0.43 4.65
CA ILE A 29 -5.71 -1.70 4.93
C ILE A 29 -6.72 -2.77 5.39
N HIS A 30 -7.65 -2.44 6.29
CA HIS A 30 -8.72 -3.35 6.70
C HIS A 30 -9.58 -3.84 5.54
N ARG A 31 -9.96 -2.94 4.62
CA ARG A 31 -10.71 -3.28 3.40
C ARG A 31 -9.91 -4.26 2.55
N SER A 32 -8.64 -3.97 2.28
CA SER A 32 -7.80 -4.82 1.44
C SER A 32 -7.56 -6.19 2.07
N ILE A 33 -7.38 -6.28 3.40
CA ILE A 33 -7.30 -7.57 4.12
C ILE A 33 -8.58 -8.39 3.91
N ARG A 34 -9.76 -7.77 4.06
CA ARG A 34 -11.04 -8.46 3.84
C ARG A 34 -11.16 -8.95 2.40
N PHE A 35 -10.78 -8.12 1.43
CA PHE A 35 -10.79 -8.50 0.01
C PHE A 35 -9.86 -9.70 -0.26
N ILE A 36 -8.61 -9.63 0.23
CA ILE A 36 -7.61 -10.69 0.08
C ILE A 36 -8.09 -12.00 0.75
N ASN A 37 -8.68 -11.93 1.94
CA ASN A 37 -9.26 -13.09 2.60
C ASN A 37 -10.45 -13.67 1.81
N GLY A 38 -11.32 -12.81 1.26
CA GLY A 38 -12.42 -13.22 0.41
C GLY A 38 -11.95 -13.93 -0.86
N LEU A 39 -10.78 -13.56 -1.40
CA LEU A 39 -10.15 -14.32 -2.47
C LEU A 39 -9.82 -15.75 -2.03
N GLY A 40 -9.54 -16.01 -0.75
CA GLY A 40 -9.32 -17.36 -0.23
C GLY A 40 -10.50 -18.30 -0.52
N GLU A 41 -11.71 -17.82 -0.29
CA GLU A 41 -12.96 -18.56 -0.47
C GLU A 41 -13.48 -18.53 -1.90
N ARG A 42 -13.37 -17.38 -2.57
CA ARG A 42 -13.90 -17.16 -3.93
C ARG A 42 -12.78 -16.73 -4.86
N PRO A 43 -12.39 -17.55 -5.85
CA PRO A 43 -11.34 -17.18 -6.80
C PRO A 43 -11.71 -15.91 -7.57
N GLY A 44 -10.73 -15.03 -7.73
CA GLY A 44 -10.87 -13.82 -8.53
C GLY A 44 -10.92 -14.14 -10.03
N THR A 45 -11.29 -13.14 -10.82
CA THR A 45 -11.45 -13.28 -12.29
C THR A 45 -10.21 -13.82 -12.98
N LYS A 46 -9.00 -13.40 -12.55
CA LYS A 46 -7.75 -13.86 -13.16
C LYS A 46 -7.41 -15.30 -12.77
N VAL A 47 -7.77 -15.71 -11.56
CA VAL A 47 -7.62 -17.11 -11.13
C VAL A 47 -8.56 -18.01 -11.92
N LEU A 48 -9.83 -17.62 -12.08
CA LEU A 48 -10.80 -18.38 -12.88
C LEU A 48 -10.35 -18.53 -14.34
N ALA A 49 -9.84 -17.46 -14.95
CA ALA A 49 -9.29 -17.52 -16.31
C ALA A 49 -8.11 -18.49 -16.42
N ALA A 50 -7.26 -18.57 -15.39
CA ALA A 50 -6.15 -19.51 -15.35
C ALA A 50 -6.62 -20.96 -15.16
N GLU A 51 -7.61 -21.20 -14.30
CA GLU A 51 -8.21 -22.53 -14.11
C GLU A 51 -8.86 -23.04 -15.41
N ASN A 52 -9.57 -22.17 -16.12
CA ASN A 52 -10.14 -22.51 -17.43
C ASN A 52 -9.04 -22.85 -18.45
N ALA A 53 -7.97 -22.06 -18.52
CA ALA A 53 -6.85 -22.33 -19.42
C ALA A 53 -6.17 -23.68 -19.12
N ILE A 54 -6.04 -24.04 -17.84
CA ILE A 54 -5.54 -25.36 -17.42
C ILE A 54 -6.48 -26.46 -17.91
N SER A 55 -7.79 -26.30 -17.75
CA SER A 55 -8.78 -27.28 -18.21
C SER A 55 -8.80 -27.45 -19.74
N GLU A 56 -8.53 -26.38 -20.49
CA GLU A 56 -8.45 -26.38 -21.95
C GLU A 56 -7.08 -26.86 -22.48
N GLY A 57 -6.07 -27.00 -21.60
CA GLY A 57 -4.70 -27.33 -21.99
C GLY A 57 -3.99 -26.23 -22.80
N ARG A 58 -4.54 -25.01 -22.83
CA ARG A 58 -4.00 -23.87 -23.58
C ARG A 58 -4.38 -22.55 -22.94
N LEU A 59 -3.50 -21.57 -23.08
CA LEU A 59 -3.76 -20.18 -22.75
C LEU A 59 -3.79 -19.34 -24.03
N GLY A 60 -4.99 -19.09 -24.56
CA GLY A 60 -5.16 -18.43 -25.85
C GLY A 60 -4.58 -19.28 -26.99
N THR A 61 -3.52 -18.82 -27.62
CA THR A 61 -2.80 -19.55 -28.69
C THR A 61 -1.67 -20.44 -28.17
N VAL A 62 -1.33 -20.35 -26.89
CA VAL A 62 -0.17 -21.04 -26.30
C VAL A 62 -0.61 -22.36 -25.68
N VAL A 63 -0.04 -23.48 -26.12
CA VAL A 63 -0.27 -24.80 -25.51
C VAL A 63 0.46 -24.89 -24.17
N LEU A 64 -0.22 -25.37 -23.13
CA LEU A 64 0.38 -25.57 -21.83
C LEU A 64 1.16 -26.89 -21.80
N THR A 65 2.37 -26.85 -21.24
CA THR A 65 3.21 -28.04 -21.06
C THR A 65 3.58 -28.17 -19.59
N ASP A 66 3.55 -29.40 -19.06
CA ASP A 66 3.97 -29.65 -17.70
C ASP A 66 5.48 -29.46 -17.54
N ASN A 67 5.88 -28.74 -16.49
CA ASN A 67 7.28 -28.53 -16.15
C ASN A 67 7.50 -28.86 -14.67
N SER A 68 8.16 -29.99 -14.42
CA SER A 68 8.41 -30.50 -13.07
C SER A 68 9.36 -29.64 -12.23
N LYS A 69 10.07 -28.68 -12.84
CA LYS A 69 10.93 -27.73 -12.11
C LYS A 69 10.12 -26.60 -11.46
N ILE A 70 8.87 -26.39 -11.88
CA ILE A 70 8.01 -25.33 -11.34
C ILE A 70 7.31 -25.85 -10.09
N VAL A 71 7.62 -25.23 -8.95
CA VAL A 71 6.94 -25.53 -7.68
C VAL A 71 5.68 -24.70 -7.56
N THR A 72 4.54 -25.38 -7.36
CA THR A 72 3.26 -24.72 -7.16
C THR A 72 3.20 -24.03 -5.80
N ILE A 73 2.83 -22.75 -5.79
CA ILE A 73 2.62 -22.00 -4.56
C ILE A 73 1.28 -22.40 -3.94
N ASN A 74 1.28 -22.77 -2.66
CA ASN A 74 0.05 -22.99 -1.92
C ASN A 74 -0.71 -21.66 -1.75
N ARG A 75 -1.82 -21.53 -2.47
CA ARG A 75 -2.66 -20.33 -2.51
C ARG A 75 -3.20 -19.93 -1.14
N GLN A 76 -3.69 -20.89 -0.35
CA GLN A 76 -4.27 -20.59 0.97
C GLN A 76 -3.20 -20.11 1.94
N GLN A 77 -2.04 -20.77 1.94
CA GLN A 77 -0.89 -20.37 2.75
C GLN A 77 -0.41 -18.96 2.36
N PHE A 78 -0.32 -18.68 1.07
CA PHE A 78 0.05 -17.36 0.56
C PHE A 78 -0.93 -16.26 1.01
N ILE A 79 -2.23 -16.47 0.81
CA ILE A 79 -3.27 -15.49 1.21
C ILE A 79 -3.20 -15.23 2.71
N ARG A 80 -3.10 -16.29 3.53
CA ARG A 80 -2.99 -16.16 4.98
C ARG A 80 -1.73 -15.41 5.41
N SER A 81 -0.58 -15.74 4.81
CA SER A 81 0.68 -15.06 5.08
C SER A 81 0.59 -13.57 4.75
N LEU A 82 0.00 -13.23 3.60
CA LEU A 82 -0.17 -11.85 3.15
C LEU A 82 -1.08 -11.05 4.10
N SER A 83 -2.25 -11.59 4.45
CA SER A 83 -3.19 -10.96 5.38
C SER A 83 -2.59 -10.75 6.77
N ASN A 84 -1.81 -11.71 7.26
CA ASN A 84 -1.07 -11.57 8.51
C ASN A 84 -0.03 -10.44 8.42
N ASN A 85 0.73 -10.38 7.32
CA ASN A 85 1.75 -9.35 7.14
C ASN A 85 1.14 -7.94 7.09
N LEU A 86 0.01 -7.76 6.41
CA LEU A 86 -0.73 -6.51 6.39
C LEU A 86 -1.25 -6.15 7.78
N SER A 87 -1.83 -7.11 8.49
CA SER A 87 -2.36 -6.90 9.85
C SER A 87 -1.27 -6.47 10.84
N HIS A 88 -0.06 -7.05 10.74
CA HIS A 88 1.07 -6.70 11.60
C HIS A 88 1.60 -5.27 11.40
N ARG A 89 1.32 -4.65 10.25
CA ARG A 89 1.73 -3.27 9.95
C ARG A 89 0.70 -2.23 10.39
N MET A 90 -0.46 -2.66 10.88
CA MET A 90 -1.51 -1.77 11.38
C MET A 90 -1.20 -1.33 12.81
N PHE A 91 -1.70 -0.16 13.20
CA PHE A 91 -1.67 0.29 14.58
C PHE A 91 -2.61 -0.59 15.40
N THR A 92 -2.07 -1.48 16.22
CA THR A 92 -2.87 -2.34 17.09
C THR A 92 -3.32 -1.56 18.32
N THR A 93 -4.26 -0.62 18.17
CA THR A 93 -5.01 -0.09 19.32
C THR A 93 -6.05 -1.14 19.70
N ALA A 94 -5.73 -1.98 20.68
CA ALA A 94 -6.64 -3.00 21.16
C ALA A 94 -7.86 -2.36 21.85
N SER A 95 -8.96 -2.18 21.12
CA SER A 95 -10.31 -2.17 21.70
C SER A 95 -11.06 -3.48 21.44
N SER A 96 -10.56 -4.32 20.53
CA SER A 96 -11.24 -5.53 20.05
C SER A 96 -10.58 -6.86 20.44
N ARG A 97 -9.44 -6.84 21.13
CA ARG A 97 -8.86 -8.06 21.73
C ARG A 97 -9.56 -8.31 23.05
N GLY A 98 -10.53 -9.23 23.06
CA GLY A 98 -11.23 -9.63 24.28
C GLY A 98 -10.26 -9.93 25.43
N ALA A 99 -10.61 -9.44 26.62
CA ALA A 99 -9.89 -9.66 27.89
C ALA A 99 -8.34 -9.59 27.78
N ALA A 100 -7.79 -8.51 27.22
CA ALA A 100 -6.38 -8.22 27.38
C ALA A 100 -6.09 -7.79 28.83
N SER A 101 -5.00 -8.28 29.41
CA SER A 101 -4.55 -7.82 30.73
C SER A 101 -4.10 -6.35 30.66
N GLN A 102 -4.24 -5.60 31.75
CA GLN A 102 -3.85 -4.19 31.82
C GLN A 102 -2.39 -3.97 31.39
N ALA A 103 -1.47 -4.85 31.81
CA ALA A 103 -0.06 -4.79 31.43
C ALA A 103 0.17 -4.90 29.91
N GLN A 104 -0.72 -5.59 29.21
CA GLN A 104 -0.61 -5.78 27.76
C GLN A 104 -1.13 -4.56 26.99
N LEU A 105 -2.17 -3.92 27.51
CA LEU A 105 -2.67 -2.64 26.97
C LEU A 105 -1.63 -1.53 27.13
N ASP A 106 -0.97 -1.45 28.29
CA ASP A 106 0.08 -0.47 28.55
C ASP A 106 1.29 -0.67 27.61
N SER A 107 1.70 -1.93 27.39
CA SER A 107 2.74 -2.28 26.44
C SER A 107 2.36 -1.93 25.00
N ASP A 108 1.13 -2.25 24.57
CA ASP A 108 0.62 -1.95 23.23
C ASP A 108 0.55 -0.43 22.99
N TYR A 109 0.17 0.34 24.01
CA TYR A 109 0.13 1.81 23.96
C TYR A 109 1.53 2.43 23.83
N VAL A 110 2.50 1.98 24.62
CA VAL A 110 3.90 2.44 24.49
C VAL A 110 4.45 2.09 23.10
N HIS A 111 4.15 0.90 22.59
CA HIS A 111 4.56 0.50 21.25
C HIS A 111 3.95 1.39 20.17
N LEU A 112 2.66 1.76 20.29
CA LEU A 112 2.03 2.72 19.39
C LEU A 112 2.74 4.07 19.40
N LEU A 113 3.06 4.62 20.57
CA LEU A 113 3.78 5.88 20.68
C LEU A 113 5.15 5.81 19.99
N VAL A 114 5.87 4.70 20.14
CA VAL A 114 7.12 4.45 19.42
C VAL A 114 6.91 4.41 17.91
N GLN A 115 5.84 3.79 17.42
CA GLN A 115 5.54 3.77 15.99
C GLN A 115 5.18 5.17 15.45
N LEU A 116 4.48 5.99 16.24
CA LEU A 116 4.11 7.36 15.86
C LEU A 116 5.31 8.32 15.80
N LYS A 117 6.44 7.99 16.43
CA LYS A 117 7.68 8.77 16.33
C LYS A 117 8.17 8.93 14.89
N VAL A 118 7.78 8.05 13.96
CA VAL A 118 8.07 8.22 12.52
C VAL A 118 7.46 9.49 11.93
N LEU A 119 6.47 10.10 12.58
CA LEU A 119 5.87 11.37 12.15
C LEU A 119 6.71 12.58 12.60
N GLU A 120 7.58 12.40 13.59
CA GLU A 120 8.50 13.43 14.06
C GLU A 120 9.72 13.46 13.13
N ARG A 121 10.01 14.65 12.58
CA ARG A 121 11.11 14.85 11.63
C ARG A 121 12.47 14.40 12.18
N ASP A 122 12.67 14.52 13.48
CA ASP A 122 13.94 14.20 14.15
C ASP A 122 14.24 12.69 14.14
N ASN A 123 13.22 11.85 13.93
CA ASN A 123 13.37 10.39 13.83
C ASN A 123 13.42 9.90 12.38
N TRP A 124 13.47 10.80 11.38
CA TRP A 124 13.53 10.40 9.97
C TRP A 124 14.94 9.95 9.60
N PRO A 125 15.08 8.96 8.68
CA PRO A 125 16.39 8.58 8.18
C PRO A 125 17.10 9.80 7.55
N PRO A 126 18.43 9.91 7.71
CA PRO A 126 19.19 11.02 7.13
C PRO A 126 19.01 11.06 5.61
N ALA A 127 18.93 12.26 5.03
CA ALA A 127 18.61 12.45 3.61
C ALA A 127 19.52 11.67 2.64
N GLN A 128 20.74 11.32 3.05
CA GLN A 128 21.69 10.53 2.27
C GLN A 128 21.30 9.06 2.12
N THR A 129 20.41 8.52 2.97
CA THR A 129 19.92 7.14 2.89
C THR A 129 18.55 7.02 2.23
N MET A 130 17.91 8.15 1.88
CA MET A 130 16.63 8.15 1.19
C MET A 130 16.80 7.91 -0.32
N PRO A 131 15.99 7.04 -0.94
CA PRO A 131 16.01 6.85 -2.39
C PRO A 131 15.69 8.16 -3.13
N PRO A 132 16.28 8.38 -4.32
CA PRO A 132 15.94 9.53 -5.17
C PRO A 132 14.42 9.61 -5.39
N GLY A 133 13.83 10.80 -5.22
CA GLY A 133 12.39 11.01 -5.33
C GLY A 133 11.56 10.80 -4.04
N TYR A 134 12.15 10.33 -2.94
CA TYR A 134 11.45 10.25 -1.65
C TYR A 134 11.37 11.64 -1.00
N GLY A 135 10.17 12.20 -0.86
CA GLY A 135 9.97 13.52 -0.28
C GLY A 135 10.31 14.70 -1.21
N GLU A 136 10.65 14.46 -2.48
CA GLU A 136 10.89 15.53 -3.44
C GLU A 136 9.59 16.29 -3.72
N VAL A 137 9.56 17.54 -3.27
CA VAL A 137 8.56 18.50 -3.67
C VAL A 137 8.81 18.77 -5.16
N GLN A 138 7.82 18.48 -6.02
CA GLN A 138 7.71 19.13 -7.34
C GLN A 138 7.53 20.65 -7.12
N ARG A 139 8.58 21.34 -6.70
CA ARG A 139 8.67 22.79 -6.58
C ARG A 139 9.38 23.33 -7.82
N SER A 140 8.88 22.96 -9.00
CA SER A 140 9.47 23.42 -10.26
C SER A 140 8.44 23.81 -11.33
N ARG A 141 7.14 23.88 -10.99
CA ARG A 141 6.13 24.48 -11.88
C ARG A 141 5.49 25.78 -11.39
N GLN A 142 5.55 26.10 -10.09
CA GLN A 142 4.97 27.35 -9.59
C GLN A 142 5.92 28.57 -9.69
N ALA A 143 7.24 28.37 -9.59
CA ALA A 143 8.20 29.47 -9.74
C ALA A 143 8.26 30.05 -11.16
N ALA A 144 7.90 29.27 -12.19
CA ALA A 144 7.87 29.75 -13.58
C ALA A 144 6.63 30.60 -13.91
N ALA A 145 5.56 30.53 -13.11
CA ALA A 145 4.34 31.31 -13.31
C ALA A 145 4.41 32.69 -12.62
N GLU A 146 5.21 32.84 -11.56
CA GLU A 146 5.37 34.12 -10.85
C GLU A 146 6.47 35.01 -11.44
N SER A 147 7.37 34.46 -12.27
CA SER A 147 8.41 35.23 -12.96
C SER A 147 7.96 35.88 -14.28
N ARG A 148 6.70 35.66 -14.71
CA ARG A 148 6.06 36.36 -15.84
C ARG A 148 5.04 37.38 -15.35
N LYS A 149 5.48 38.31 -14.49
CA LYS A 149 4.86 39.63 -14.40
C LYS A 149 5.90 40.60 -14.93
N ASP A 150 5.81 40.88 -16.24
CA ASP A 150 6.57 41.96 -16.86
C ASP A 150 6.27 43.29 -16.16
N PRO A 151 7.24 44.22 -16.14
CA PRO A 151 7.16 45.44 -15.36
C PRO A 151 6.18 46.45 -15.96
N ASP A 152 5.46 47.17 -15.09
CA ASP A 152 4.67 48.35 -15.48
C ASP A 152 5.55 49.36 -16.26
N PRO A 153 5.12 49.83 -17.45
CA PRO A 153 5.82 50.89 -18.16
C PRO A 153 5.57 52.26 -17.50
N LEU A 154 6.62 52.78 -16.86
CA LEU A 154 6.71 54.09 -16.21
C LEU A 154 6.68 55.30 -17.19
N TRP A 155 5.59 55.62 -17.90
CA TRP A 155 5.43 56.98 -18.52
C TRP A 155 4.04 57.30 -19.11
N ARG A 156 2.97 57.29 -18.30
CA ARG A 156 1.73 58.00 -18.67
C ARG A 156 1.18 58.84 -17.52
N PHE A 157 1.92 59.89 -17.12
CA PHE A 157 1.36 61.12 -16.55
C PHE A 157 2.47 62.19 -16.58
N LEU A 158 2.51 62.93 -17.69
CA LEU A 158 2.77 64.37 -17.86
C LEU A 158 3.04 64.63 -19.35
#